data_AF-A0A671SQ34-F1
#
_entry.id   AF-A0A671SQ34-F1
#
_cell.length_a   1.000
_cell.length_b   1.000
_cell.length_c   1.000
_cell.angle_alpha   90.00
_cell.angle_beta   90.00
_cell.angle_gamma   90.00
#
_symmetry.space_group_name_H-M   'P 1'
#
loop_
_entity.id
_entity.type
_entity.pdbx_description
1 polymer ?
#
loop_
_entity_poly.entity_id
_entity_poly.type
_entity_poly.pdbx_seq_one_letter_code
_entity_poly.pdbx_strand_id
1 'polypeptide(L)'
;LFRGDMKLGAKQNYYCESGYGKTAEEATCTRDGWTPNPLCAGMKCGPPPHVNNADTQGEWRGNIKCLMTVWEMDERGIELAFTDQQNMFAPHDDHITFKCQRGKVSVGFALRQKCNDGVITLPVCV
;
A
#
# COMPACT_ATOMS: atom_id res chain seq x y z
N LEU A 1 -14.25 28.53 4.68
CA LEU A 1 -14.36 29.87 5.29
C LEU A 1 -15.51 29.87 6.29
N PHE A 2 -15.23 30.19 7.57
CA PHE A 2 -16.28 30.33 8.59
C PHE A 2 -16.96 31.69 8.45
N ARG A 3 -18.29 31.70 8.38
CA ARG A 3 -19.13 32.90 8.54
C ARG A 3 -19.89 32.75 9.86
N GLY A 4 -19.35 33.30 10.97
CA GLY A 4 -20.02 33.25 12.27
C GLY A 4 -19.15 33.71 13.45
N ASP A 5 -19.81 34.11 14.54
CA ASP A 5 -19.21 34.64 15.77
C ASP A 5 -18.57 33.52 16.62
N MET A 6 -17.37 33.78 17.16
CA MET A 6 -16.58 32.81 17.93
C MET A 6 -17.02 32.78 19.41
N LYS A 7 -18.19 32.19 19.68
CA LYS A 7 -18.69 31.98 21.05
C LYS A 7 -18.31 30.61 21.57
N LEU A 8 -17.72 30.54 22.77
CA LEU A 8 -17.33 29.28 23.39
C LEU A 8 -18.53 28.33 23.52
N GLY A 9 -18.38 27.10 23.04
CA GLY A 9 -19.43 26.08 22.99
C GLY A 9 -20.38 26.19 21.79
N ALA A 10 -20.22 27.19 20.92
CA ALA A 10 -21.00 27.26 19.68
C ALA A 10 -20.68 26.09 18.76
N LYS A 11 -21.71 25.57 18.10
CA LYS A 11 -21.61 24.56 17.05
C LYS A 11 -21.93 25.19 15.70
N GLN A 12 -21.13 24.89 14.70
CA GLN A 12 -21.26 25.51 13.39
C GLN A 12 -20.94 24.50 12.28
N ASN A 13 -21.78 24.49 11.26
CA ASN A 13 -21.51 23.75 10.03
C ASN A 13 -20.47 24.50 9.18
N TYR A 14 -19.62 23.75 8.51
CA TYR A 14 -18.52 24.26 7.68
C TYR A 14 -18.42 23.47 6.37
N TYR A 15 -17.65 23.99 5.42
CA TYR A 15 -17.42 23.35 4.13
C TYR A 15 -15.91 23.36 3.84
N CYS A 16 -15.44 22.29 3.22
CA CYS A 16 -14.06 22.13 2.81
C CYS A 16 -13.90 22.48 1.33
N GLU A 17 -12.69 22.87 0.95
CA GLU A 17 -12.33 23.10 -0.45
C GLU A 17 -12.24 21.77 -1.21
N SER A 18 -12.27 21.84 -2.55
CA SER A 18 -12.16 20.66 -3.41
C SER A 18 -10.91 19.84 -3.09
N GLY A 19 -11.06 18.52 -2.93
CA GLY A 19 -9.98 17.61 -2.53
C GLY A 19 -9.85 17.40 -1.01
N TYR A 20 -10.61 18.14 -0.19
CA TYR A 20 -10.64 17.97 1.27
C TYR A 20 -12.04 17.57 1.75
N GLY A 21 -12.09 16.59 2.65
CA GLY A 21 -13.30 16.11 3.31
C GLY A 21 -13.41 16.63 4.74
N LYS A 22 -14.65 16.78 5.22
CA LYS A 22 -14.92 17.12 6.63
C LYS A 22 -14.44 16.00 7.54
N THR A 23 -13.84 16.35 8.68
CA THR A 23 -13.50 15.39 9.73
C THR A 23 -14.63 15.18 10.74
N ALA A 24 -15.61 16.09 10.76
CA ALA A 24 -16.87 15.97 11.51
C ALA A 24 -17.99 16.78 10.83
N GLU A 25 -19.25 16.46 11.09
CA GLU A 25 -20.38 17.20 10.50
C GLU A 25 -20.45 18.66 10.97
N GLU A 26 -20.07 18.92 12.22
CA GLU A 26 -20.08 20.24 12.85
C GLU A 26 -18.77 20.51 13.59
N ALA A 27 -18.34 21.76 13.58
CA ALA A 27 -17.24 22.24 14.40
C ALA A 27 -17.79 22.76 15.73
N THR A 28 -17.08 22.53 16.84
CA THR A 28 -17.39 23.14 18.14
C THR A 28 -16.30 24.14 18.53
N CYS A 29 -16.69 25.34 18.96
CA CYS A 29 -15.75 26.35 19.43
C CYS A 29 -15.29 26.01 20.84
N THR A 30 -14.01 25.69 21.01
CA THR A 30 -13.35 25.50 22.30
C THR A 30 -12.47 26.70 22.63
N ARG A 31 -11.78 26.64 23.77
CA ARG A 31 -10.80 27.65 24.19
C ARG A 31 -9.59 27.70 23.24
N ASP A 32 -9.34 26.59 22.54
CA ASP A 32 -8.20 26.39 21.64
C ASP A 32 -8.59 26.59 20.16
N GLY A 33 -9.80 27.09 19.89
CA GLY A 33 -10.36 27.30 18.55
C GLY A 33 -11.41 26.26 18.16
N TRP A 34 -11.62 26.08 16.86
CA TRP A 34 -12.60 25.12 16.36
C TRP A 34 -12.07 23.68 16.40
N THR A 35 -12.84 22.78 17.01
CA THR A 35 -12.54 21.34 17.07
C THR A 35 -13.56 20.55 16.25
N PRO A 36 -13.18 19.48 15.54
CA PRO A 36 -11.84 18.84 15.47
C PRO A 36 -10.78 19.62 14.69
N ASN A 37 -9.51 19.49 15.05
CA ASN A 37 -8.37 20.05 14.31
C ASN A 37 -7.50 18.90 13.74
N PRO A 38 -7.35 18.75 12.40
CA PRO A 38 -7.90 19.61 11.35
C PRO A 38 -9.39 19.37 11.11
N LEU A 39 -10.11 20.43 10.73
CA LEU A 39 -11.52 20.36 10.33
C LEU A 39 -11.69 19.74 8.94
N CYS A 40 -10.73 19.98 8.06
CA CYS A 40 -10.71 19.46 6.71
C CYS A 40 -9.45 18.61 6.53
N ALA A 41 -9.63 17.32 6.24
CA ALA A 41 -8.54 16.41 5.93
C ALA A 41 -8.53 16.13 4.42
N GLY A 42 -7.35 15.95 3.84
CA GLY A 42 -7.24 15.55 2.45
C GLY A 42 -7.98 14.24 2.22
N MET A 43 -8.84 14.20 1.20
CA MET A 43 -9.49 12.96 0.83
C MET A 43 -8.43 12.00 0.29
N LYS A 44 -8.31 10.82 0.89
CA LYS A 44 -7.48 9.77 0.33
C LYS A 44 -8.23 9.19 -0.87
N CYS A 45 -7.64 9.30 -2.06
CA CYS A 45 -8.09 8.53 -3.19
C CYS A 45 -7.85 7.04 -2.93
N GLY A 46 -8.77 6.20 -3.39
CA GLY A 46 -8.51 4.77 -3.51
C GLY A 46 -7.45 4.49 -4.58
N PRO A 47 -7.00 3.24 -4.72
CA PRO A 47 -6.17 2.84 -5.85
C PRO A 47 -6.86 3.24 -7.17
N PRO A 48 -6.10 3.69 -8.18
CA PRO A 48 -6.65 3.95 -9.50
C PRO A 48 -7.35 2.70 -10.04
N PRO A 49 -8.45 2.84 -10.80
CA PRO A 49 -9.12 1.69 -11.41
C PRO A 49 -8.16 0.99 -12.38
N HIS A 50 -8.19 -0.35 -12.38
CA HIS A 50 -7.39 -1.15 -13.29
C HIS A 50 -7.90 -1.00 -14.73
N VAL A 51 -7.01 -0.63 -15.65
CA VAL A 51 -7.28 -0.51 -17.09
C VAL A 51 -6.27 -1.36 -17.85
N ASN A 52 -6.75 -2.19 -18.78
CA ASN A 52 -5.88 -3.08 -19.57
C ASN A 52 -4.87 -2.27 -20.39
N ASN A 53 -3.61 -2.70 -20.40
CA ASN A 53 -2.50 -2.05 -21.11
C ASN A 53 -2.21 -0.60 -20.67
N ALA A 54 -2.61 -0.21 -19.47
CA ALA A 54 -2.28 1.09 -18.89
C ALA A 54 -1.62 0.91 -17.52
N ASP A 55 -0.70 1.81 -17.20
CA ASP A 55 -0.08 1.92 -15.89
C ASP A 55 -0.15 3.37 -15.40
N THR A 56 -0.16 3.57 -14.08
CA THR A 56 -0.21 4.90 -13.49
C THR A 56 1.19 5.49 -13.37
N GLN A 57 1.40 6.71 -13.90
CA GLN A 57 2.60 7.49 -13.58
C GLN A 57 2.49 8.02 -12.15
N GLY A 58 3.07 7.31 -11.19
CA GLY A 58 3.09 7.71 -9.79
C GLY A 58 3.91 6.77 -8.93
N GLU A 59 4.46 7.30 -7.84
CA GLU A 59 5.17 6.52 -6.82
C GLU A 59 4.14 5.99 -5.81
N TRP A 60 4.05 4.67 -5.66
CA TRP A 60 3.13 4.04 -4.72
C TRP A 60 3.47 4.43 -3.27
N ARG A 61 2.76 5.41 -2.68
CA ARG A 61 2.90 5.82 -1.27
C ARG A 61 2.18 4.85 -0.30
N GLY A 62 2.40 3.55 -0.45
CA GLY A 62 1.78 2.49 0.37
C GLY A 62 2.76 1.39 0.77
N ASN A 63 2.28 0.42 1.54
CA ASN A 63 3.04 -0.79 1.86
C ASN A 63 3.07 -1.68 0.61
N ILE A 64 3.93 -1.35 -0.35
CA ILE A 64 4.15 -2.16 -1.55
C ILE A 64 4.63 -3.54 -1.11
N LYS A 65 4.01 -4.58 -1.65
CA LYS A 65 4.39 -5.97 -1.41
C LYS A 65 4.36 -6.76 -2.71
N CYS A 66 5.35 -7.61 -2.91
CA CYS A 66 5.35 -8.60 -3.97
C CYS A 66 4.57 -9.80 -3.50
N LEU A 67 3.51 -10.17 -4.24
CA LEU A 67 2.76 -11.39 -4.01
C LEU A 67 3.36 -12.50 -4.87
N MET A 68 3.63 -13.64 -4.25
CA MET A 68 4.04 -14.85 -4.91
C MET A 68 2.99 -15.91 -4.68
N THR A 69 2.65 -16.66 -5.71
CA THR A 69 1.68 -17.72 -5.61
C THR A 69 2.38 -19.08 -5.60
N VAL A 70 1.80 -20.04 -4.87
CA VAL A 70 2.34 -21.41 -4.82
C VAL A 70 2.35 -22.04 -6.21
N TRP A 71 1.34 -21.77 -7.04
CA TRP A 71 1.25 -22.31 -8.39
C TRP A 71 2.38 -21.82 -9.31
N GLU A 72 2.73 -20.52 -9.29
CA GLU A 72 3.86 -20.00 -10.08
C GLU A 72 5.20 -20.59 -9.67
N MET A 73 5.37 -20.85 -8.37
CA MET A 73 6.60 -21.43 -7.83
C MET A 73 6.75 -22.89 -8.26
N ASP A 74 5.67 -23.66 -8.21
CA ASP A 74 5.66 -25.08 -8.61
C ASP A 74 5.97 -25.25 -10.11
N GLU A 75 5.38 -24.41 -10.96
CA GLU A 75 5.65 -24.40 -12.41
C GLU A 75 7.13 -24.14 -12.73
N ARG A 76 7.80 -23.34 -11.89
CA ARG A 76 9.22 -22.97 -12.05
C ARG A 76 10.18 -23.90 -11.32
N GLY A 77 9.66 -24.90 -10.60
CA GLY A 77 10.48 -25.85 -9.87
C GLY A 77 11.21 -25.29 -8.66
N ILE A 78 10.65 -24.24 -8.05
CA ILE A 78 11.25 -23.51 -6.93
C ILE A 78 10.35 -23.60 -5.69
N GLU A 79 10.96 -23.48 -4.52
CA GLU A 79 10.26 -23.41 -3.23
C GLU A 79 10.96 -22.37 -2.33
N LEU A 80 10.29 -21.90 -1.28
CA LEU A 80 10.91 -20.99 -0.31
C LEU A 80 12.01 -21.73 0.46
N ALA A 81 13.18 -21.09 0.63
CA ALA A 81 14.29 -21.67 1.37
C ALA A 81 14.00 -21.78 2.88
N PHE A 82 13.15 -20.89 3.43
CA PHE A 82 12.80 -20.83 4.85
C PHE A 82 11.31 -21.12 5.08
N THR A 83 11.01 -21.85 6.14
CA THR A 83 9.69 -22.46 6.46
C THR A 83 8.71 -21.55 7.20
N ASP A 84 8.95 -20.23 7.28
CA ASP A 84 7.89 -19.30 7.68
C ASP A 84 6.93 -19.12 6.50
N GLN A 85 6.19 -20.20 6.20
CA GLN A 85 5.31 -20.45 5.06
C GLN A 85 4.11 -19.49 4.96
N GLN A 86 4.12 -18.36 5.67
CA GLN A 86 3.06 -17.36 5.62
C GLN A 86 3.45 -16.06 4.94
N ASN A 87 4.75 -15.83 4.71
CA ASN A 87 5.19 -14.67 3.92
C ASN A 87 5.33 -15.03 2.44
N MET A 88 4.21 -15.43 1.82
CA MET A 88 4.00 -15.32 0.36
C MET A 88 4.07 -13.86 -0.14
N PHE A 89 4.34 -12.93 0.77
CA PHE A 89 4.43 -11.50 0.55
C PHE A 89 5.81 -11.02 1.00
N ALA A 90 6.55 -10.38 0.10
CA ALA A 90 7.73 -9.58 0.46
C ALA A 90 7.36 -8.10 0.44
N PRO A 91 7.58 -7.34 1.53
CA PRO A 91 7.62 -5.89 1.47
C PRO A 91 8.60 -5.38 0.41
N HIS A 92 8.38 -4.15 -0.08
CA HIS A 92 9.36 -3.48 -0.93
C HIS A 92 10.74 -3.40 -0.28
N ASP A 93 11.77 -3.56 -1.12
CA ASP A 93 13.19 -3.70 -0.76
C ASP A 93 13.55 -4.93 0.07
N ASP A 94 12.57 -5.78 0.43
CA ASP A 94 12.84 -7.06 1.09
C ASP A 94 13.32 -8.12 0.10
N HIS A 95 14.07 -9.10 0.62
CA HIS A 95 14.64 -10.17 -0.16
C HIS A 95 14.03 -11.53 0.21
N ILE A 96 13.59 -12.25 -0.81
CA ILE A 96 13.17 -13.64 -0.68
C ILE A 96 14.26 -14.54 -1.21
N THR A 97 14.54 -15.62 -0.47
CA THR A 97 15.47 -16.67 -0.89
C THR A 97 14.68 -17.91 -1.27
N PHE A 98 14.86 -18.33 -2.51
CA PHE A 98 14.32 -19.55 -3.07
C PHE A 98 15.34 -20.68 -2.97
N LYS A 99 14.86 -21.91 -3.10
CA LYS A 99 15.67 -23.09 -3.39
C LYS A 99 14.98 -23.90 -4.48
N CYS A 100 15.76 -24.70 -5.20
CA CYS A 100 15.17 -25.63 -6.16
C CYS A 100 14.47 -26.76 -5.44
N GLN A 101 13.33 -27.19 -5.99
CA GLN A 101 12.71 -28.44 -5.59
C GLN A 101 13.68 -29.61 -5.82
N ARG A 102 13.47 -30.68 -5.05
CA ARG A 102 14.37 -31.84 -5.04
C ARG A 102 14.61 -32.39 -6.45
N GLY A 103 15.87 -32.50 -6.84
CA GLY A 103 16.29 -33.05 -8.14
C GLY A 103 16.41 -32.04 -9.27
N LYS A 104 16.06 -30.77 -9.04
CA LYS A 104 16.22 -29.68 -10.01
C LYS A 104 17.44 -28.83 -9.71
N VAL A 105 17.98 -28.16 -10.74
CA VAL A 105 19.14 -27.26 -10.64
C VAL A 105 18.83 -25.86 -11.12
N SER A 106 19.35 -24.84 -10.44
CA SER A 106 19.16 -23.45 -10.85
C SER A 106 19.97 -23.17 -12.11
N VAL A 107 19.33 -22.61 -13.13
CA VAL A 107 19.99 -22.23 -14.38
C VAL A 107 20.01 -20.73 -14.51
N GLY A 108 21.21 -20.13 -14.48
CA GLY A 108 21.45 -18.72 -14.84
C GLY A 108 20.91 -17.64 -13.90
N PHE A 109 20.02 -17.95 -12.96
CA PHE A 109 19.40 -16.98 -12.06
C PHE A 109 19.84 -17.12 -10.61
N ALA A 110 20.05 -15.99 -9.94
CA ALA A 110 20.25 -15.97 -8.50
C ALA A 110 18.99 -16.46 -7.78
N LEU A 111 19.15 -17.28 -6.75
CA LEU A 111 18.01 -17.77 -5.97
C LEU A 111 17.54 -16.75 -4.91
N ARG A 112 18.27 -15.66 -4.71
CA ARG A 112 17.88 -14.56 -3.82
C ARG A 112 17.38 -13.38 -4.65
N GLN A 113 16.15 -12.97 -4.44
CA GLN A 113 15.44 -11.98 -5.25
C GLN A 113 14.91 -10.86 -4.37
N LYS A 114 14.96 -9.61 -4.87
CA LYS A 114 14.45 -8.44 -4.16
C LYS A 114 13.10 -8.03 -4.72
N CYS A 115 12.17 -7.67 -3.84
CA CYS A 115 10.92 -7.05 -4.24
C CYS A 115 11.14 -5.58 -4.59
N ASN A 116 10.97 -5.21 -5.86
CA ASN A 116 11.05 -3.82 -6.32
C ASN A 116 9.70 -3.39 -6.86
N ASP A 117 9.07 -2.38 -6.26
CA ASP A 117 7.81 -1.81 -6.73
C ASP A 117 6.70 -2.83 -7.04
N GLY A 118 6.61 -3.90 -6.22
CA GLY A 118 5.61 -4.96 -6.38
C GLY A 118 5.98 -6.04 -7.39
N VAL A 119 7.14 -5.91 -8.03
CA VAL A 119 7.70 -6.87 -8.97
C VAL A 119 8.84 -7.65 -8.32
N ILE A 120 8.73 -8.97 -8.33
CA ILE A 120 9.81 -9.89 -7.95
C ILE A 120 10.09 -10.84 -9.12
N THR A 121 11.36 -10.99 -9.48
CA THR A 121 11.75 -11.88 -10.58
C THR A 121 11.93 -13.30 -10.06
N LEU A 122 11.00 -14.22 -10.38
CA LEU A 122 11.10 -15.60 -9.93
C LEU A 122 12.20 -16.37 -10.68
N PRO A 123 13.12 -17.07 -9.98
CA PRO A 123 14.12 -17.92 -10.62
C PRO A 123 13.48 -19.16 -11.26
N VAL A 124 14.25 -19.92 -12.04
CA VAL A 124 13.82 -21.17 -12.67
C VAL A 124 14.81 -22.27 -12.34
N CYS A 125 14.28 -23.43 -11.95
CA CYS A 125 15.04 -24.66 -11.83
C CYS A 125 14.51 -25.70 -12.81
N VAL A 126 15.43 -26.42 -13.47
CA VAL A 126 15.13 -27.50 -14.43
C VAL A 126 15.54 -28.85 -13.90
#